data_AF-A0A7C3LJ47-F1
#
_entry.id   AF-A0A7C3LJ47-F1
#
_cell.length_a   1.000
_cell.length_b   1.000
_cell.length_c   1.000
_cell.angle_alpha   90.00
_cell.angle_beta   90.00
_cell.angle_gamma   90.00
#
_symmetry.space_group_name_H-M   'P 1'
#
loop_
_entity.id
_entity.type
_entity.pdbx_description
1 polymer ?
#
loop_
_entity_poly.entity_id
_entity_poly.type
_entity_poly.pdbx_seq_one_letter_code
_entity_poly.pdbx_strand_id
1 'polypeptide(L)'
;MDLFTRDDLRTLLANRQTPCASLYMPTTRGVAHEDDKRWKNLLRDAQDRLVAHGLRTPEARDLLQQARELLNERPFAVDVSAGMATFVSPEMTRSYRVPLSFADQVVVGERFHLKPMLPLLTGDGRFYVLAMSQKHVRLFQGTRHTVGEVNLAGVPTSYDEAVGYDEPGITTTFHTHTAPGGHAKNREAITHGHGVGIETAKEGLLEFCQKVDRALAEKFFNGEQAPLVLA
;
A
#
# COMPACT_ATOMS: atom_id res chain seq x y z
N MET A 1 7.45 13.62 -0.60
CA MET A 1 7.16 12.49 -1.52
C MET A 1 5.83 12.76 -2.20
N ASP A 2 5.82 12.79 -3.52
CA ASP A 2 4.67 13.09 -4.35
C ASP A 2 4.02 11.80 -4.85
N LEU A 3 2.69 11.82 -4.96
CA LEU A 3 1.92 10.74 -5.58
C LEU A 3 1.82 11.01 -7.08
N PHE A 4 2.29 10.09 -7.92
CA PHE A 4 2.11 10.16 -9.37
C PHE A 4 0.90 9.32 -9.78
N THR A 5 -0.14 9.96 -10.28
CA THR A 5 -1.43 9.31 -10.57
C THR A 5 -1.67 9.10 -12.08
N ARG A 6 -2.74 8.37 -12.42
CA ARG A 6 -3.21 8.26 -13.81
C ARG A 6 -3.65 9.62 -14.38
N ASP A 7 -4.15 10.52 -13.55
CA ASP A 7 -4.53 11.86 -13.99
C ASP A 7 -3.31 12.74 -14.26
N ASP A 8 -2.27 12.65 -13.44
CA ASP A 8 -0.97 13.29 -13.74
C ASP A 8 -0.41 12.81 -15.08
N LEU A 9 -0.46 11.49 -15.33
CA LEU A 9 -0.04 10.93 -16.62
C LEU A 9 -0.86 11.51 -17.77
N ARG A 10 -2.19 11.58 -17.64
CA ARG A 10 -3.08 12.17 -18.67
C ARG A 10 -2.76 13.63 -18.91
N THR A 11 -2.51 14.42 -17.86
CA THR A 11 -2.12 15.83 -17.97
C THR A 11 -0.81 15.97 -18.74
N LEU A 12 0.21 15.18 -18.41
CA LEU A 12 1.51 15.22 -19.11
C LEU A 12 1.38 14.76 -20.57
N LEU A 13 0.56 13.75 -20.85
CA LEU A 13 0.28 13.28 -22.22
C LEU A 13 -0.53 14.28 -23.05
N ALA A 14 -1.37 15.08 -22.40
CA ALA A 14 -2.21 16.09 -23.06
C ALA A 14 -1.42 17.34 -23.47
N ASN A 15 -0.21 17.56 -22.92
CA ASN A 15 0.65 18.67 -23.31
C ASN A 15 0.97 18.63 -24.82
N ARG A 16 0.68 19.73 -25.50
CA ARG A 16 0.96 19.91 -26.94
C ARG A 16 2.11 20.88 -27.22
N GLN A 17 2.66 21.48 -26.18
CA GLN A 17 3.72 22.47 -26.31
C GLN A 17 5.07 21.80 -26.53
N THR A 18 5.88 22.39 -27.40
CA THR A 18 7.21 21.92 -27.80
C THR A 18 8.20 23.08 -27.71
N PRO A 19 9.48 22.83 -27.34
CA PRO A 19 10.04 21.52 -26.98
C PRO A 19 9.65 21.09 -25.55
N CYS A 20 9.66 19.77 -25.32
CA CYS A 20 9.48 19.15 -24.02
C CYS A 20 10.84 18.65 -23.50
N ALA A 21 11.22 19.01 -22.28
CA ALA A 21 12.34 18.42 -21.57
C ALA A 21 11.83 17.52 -20.43
N SER A 22 12.42 16.33 -20.29
CA SER A 22 12.18 15.37 -19.21
C SER A 22 13.50 15.05 -18.52
N LEU A 23 13.62 15.39 -17.26
CA LEU A 23 14.83 15.24 -16.45
C LEU A 23 14.56 14.20 -15.35
N TYR A 24 15.50 13.28 -15.16
CA TYR A 24 15.43 12.22 -14.15
C TYR A 24 16.74 12.14 -13.36
N MET A 25 16.63 11.95 -12.05
CA MET A 25 17.76 11.64 -11.18
C MET A 25 17.35 10.77 -10.00
N PRO A 26 18.27 9.94 -9.46
CA PRO A 26 18.13 9.41 -8.12
C PRO A 26 18.21 10.55 -7.09
N THR A 27 17.56 10.37 -5.94
CA THR A 27 17.73 11.24 -4.76
C THR A 27 18.23 10.39 -3.60
N THR A 28 19.14 10.93 -2.79
CA THR A 28 19.79 10.17 -1.72
C THR A 28 19.29 10.60 -0.35
N ARG A 29 19.12 9.63 0.56
CA ARG A 29 18.81 9.90 1.98
C ARG A 29 20.09 10.30 2.71
N GLY A 30 20.61 11.50 2.46
CA GLY A 30 21.80 11.95 3.19
C GLY A 30 22.42 13.23 2.65
N VAL A 31 23.32 13.10 1.68
CA VAL A 31 24.19 14.19 1.21
C VAL A 31 23.48 15.08 0.19
N ALA A 32 22.59 15.95 0.67
CA ALA A 32 21.85 16.91 -0.16
C ALA A 32 22.73 17.71 -1.14
N HIS A 33 23.99 17.96 -0.79
CA HIS A 33 24.96 18.63 -1.66
C HIS A 33 25.26 17.88 -2.97
N GLU A 34 25.17 16.55 -2.99
CA GLU A 34 25.39 15.75 -4.20
C GLU A 34 24.19 15.84 -5.14
N ASP A 35 22.97 15.78 -4.58
CA ASP A 35 21.74 15.92 -5.33
C ASP A 35 21.61 17.33 -5.94
N ASP A 36 22.01 18.38 -5.20
CA ASP A 36 22.07 19.75 -5.72
C ASP A 36 23.01 19.88 -6.93
N LYS A 37 24.20 19.25 -6.85
CA LYS A 37 25.18 19.25 -7.95
C LYS A 37 24.65 18.47 -9.15
N ARG A 38 24.05 17.30 -8.91
CA ARG A 38 23.44 16.45 -9.93
C ARG A 38 22.33 17.18 -10.67
N TRP A 39 21.44 17.87 -9.95
CA TRP A 39 20.39 18.68 -10.54
C TRP A 39 20.92 19.83 -11.40
N LYS A 40 21.91 20.58 -10.91
CA LYS A 40 22.56 21.64 -11.69
C LYS A 40 23.19 21.10 -12.98
N ASN A 41 23.79 19.90 -12.92
CA ASN A 41 24.36 19.24 -14.10
C ASN A 41 23.27 18.81 -15.10
N LEU A 42 22.16 18.24 -14.63
CA LEU A 42 21.02 17.88 -15.50
C LEU A 42 20.39 19.10 -16.16
N LEU A 43 20.27 20.23 -15.45
CA LEU A 43 19.76 21.46 -16.04
C LEU A 43 20.70 22.04 -17.11
N ARG A 44 22.02 21.85 -16.95
CA ARG A 44 22.98 22.22 -18.00
C ARG A 44 22.83 21.32 -19.23
N ASP A 45 22.77 20.00 -19.03
CA ASP A 45 22.56 19.04 -20.14
C ASP A 45 21.22 19.29 -20.86
N ALA A 46 20.15 19.61 -20.12
CA ALA A 46 18.87 20.02 -20.69
C ALA A 46 18.98 21.30 -21.53
N GLN A 47 19.69 22.31 -21.06
CA GLN A 47 19.90 23.53 -21.82
C GLN A 47 20.66 23.25 -23.13
N ASP A 48 21.75 22.48 -23.06
CA ASP A 48 22.56 22.14 -24.23
C ASP A 48 21.74 21.35 -25.27
N ARG A 49 20.92 20.40 -24.82
CA ARG A 49 20.02 19.63 -25.69
C ARG A 49 18.89 20.47 -26.29
N LEU A 50 18.31 21.40 -25.53
CA LEU A 50 17.30 22.32 -26.04
C LEU A 50 17.88 23.24 -27.13
N VAL A 51 19.12 23.73 -26.94
CA VAL A 51 19.82 24.51 -27.96
C VAL A 51 20.10 23.66 -29.20
N ALA A 52 20.55 22.41 -29.03
CA ALA A 52 20.71 21.47 -30.14
C ALA A 52 19.38 21.15 -30.86
N HIS A 53 18.25 21.30 -30.16
CA HIS A 53 16.90 21.15 -30.70
C HIS A 53 16.35 22.45 -31.35
N GLY A 54 17.19 23.47 -31.50
CA GLY A 54 16.92 24.68 -32.28
C GLY A 54 16.56 25.92 -31.48
N LEU A 55 16.54 25.86 -30.14
CA LEU A 55 16.31 27.05 -29.31
C LEU A 55 17.57 27.92 -29.22
N ARG A 56 17.39 29.22 -29.06
CA ARG A 56 18.51 30.08 -28.67
C ARG A 56 18.85 29.84 -27.19
N THR A 57 20.11 30.04 -26.81
CA THR A 57 20.56 29.87 -25.42
C THR A 57 19.71 30.63 -24.39
N PRO A 58 19.31 31.90 -24.62
CA PRO A 58 18.42 32.61 -23.69
C PRO A 58 17.05 31.96 -23.57
N GLU A 59 16.44 31.54 -24.68
CA GLU A 59 15.12 30.89 -24.69
C GLU A 59 15.16 29.54 -23.95
N ALA A 60 16.21 28.74 -24.17
CA ALA A 60 16.42 27.49 -23.44
C ALA A 60 16.63 27.72 -21.93
N ARG A 61 17.33 28.80 -21.57
CA ARG A 61 17.53 29.18 -20.16
C ARG A 61 16.21 29.58 -19.50
N ASP A 62 15.43 30.42 -20.17
CA ASP A 62 14.16 30.95 -19.67
C ASP A 62 13.12 29.84 -19.54
N LEU A 63 13.08 28.90 -20.48
CA LEU A 63 12.24 27.70 -20.40
C LEU A 63 12.53 26.87 -19.14
N LEU A 64 13.81 26.72 -18.77
CA LEU A 64 14.24 25.96 -17.60
C LEU A 64 14.24 26.77 -16.30
N GLN A 65 13.77 28.02 -16.30
CA GLN A 65 13.84 28.91 -15.13
C GLN A 65 13.05 28.36 -13.94
N GLN A 66 11.80 27.94 -14.16
CA GLN A 66 10.97 27.37 -13.10
C GLN A 66 11.60 26.09 -12.51
N ALA A 67 12.23 25.26 -13.35
CA ALA A 67 12.95 24.07 -12.90
C ALA A 67 14.22 24.40 -12.08
N ARG A 68 14.87 25.54 -12.35
CA ARG A 68 16.01 26.07 -11.58
C ARG A 68 15.58 26.44 -10.16
N GLU A 69 14.41 27.07 -10.04
CA GLU A 69 13.89 27.65 -8.80
C GLU A 69 13.40 26.59 -7.80
N LEU A 70 13.12 25.36 -8.26
CA LEU A 70 12.72 24.24 -7.40
C LEU A 70 13.67 23.97 -6.23
N LEU A 71 14.98 24.20 -6.43
CA LEU A 71 15.99 24.07 -5.37
C LEU A 71 15.83 25.11 -4.26
N ASN A 72 15.35 26.31 -4.60
CA ASN A 72 15.17 27.40 -3.66
C ASN A 72 13.89 27.21 -2.84
N GLU A 73 12.84 26.69 -3.46
CA GLU A 73 11.55 26.46 -2.80
C GLU A 73 11.56 25.23 -1.89
N ARG A 74 12.20 24.14 -2.34
CA ARG A 74 12.26 22.87 -1.59
C ARG A 74 13.63 22.20 -1.79
N PRO A 75 14.59 22.47 -0.90
CA PRO A 75 15.89 21.81 -0.93
C PRO A 75 15.75 20.28 -0.86
N PHE A 76 16.62 19.55 -1.57
CA PHE A 76 16.60 18.07 -1.55
C PHE A 76 16.81 17.48 -0.15
N ALA A 77 17.43 18.24 0.76
CA ALA A 77 17.72 17.84 2.13
C ALA A 77 16.48 17.47 2.98
N VAL A 78 15.27 17.86 2.55
CA VAL A 78 14.06 17.73 3.38
C VAL A 78 13.22 16.50 3.02
N ASP A 79 13.41 15.90 1.84
CA ASP A 79 12.45 14.93 1.30
C ASP A 79 13.06 13.54 1.04
N VAL A 80 12.46 12.50 1.63
CA VAL A 80 13.01 11.12 1.73
C VAL A 80 12.68 10.27 0.49
N SER A 81 12.69 10.86 -0.71
CA SER A 81 12.39 10.15 -1.96
C SER A 81 13.57 9.33 -2.50
N ALA A 82 13.30 8.36 -3.37
CA ALA A 82 14.34 7.56 -4.04
C ALA A 82 14.76 8.15 -5.39
N GLY A 83 13.92 8.99 -6.00
CA GLY A 83 14.23 9.70 -7.24
C GLY A 83 13.33 10.90 -7.47
N MET A 84 13.75 11.75 -8.41
CA MET A 84 13.02 12.91 -8.88
C MET A 84 12.87 12.87 -10.40
N ALA A 85 11.68 13.24 -10.86
CA ALA A 85 11.38 13.48 -12.27
C ALA A 85 10.82 14.90 -12.46
N THR A 86 11.33 15.63 -13.44
CA THR A 86 10.85 16.97 -13.79
C THR A 86 10.57 17.08 -15.27
N PHE A 87 9.41 17.65 -15.59
CA PHE A 87 8.89 17.85 -16.94
C PHE A 87 8.75 19.35 -17.18
N VAL A 88 9.32 19.83 -18.28
CA VAL A 88 9.31 21.25 -18.64
C VAL A 88 8.91 21.43 -20.10
N SER A 89 7.89 22.25 -20.34
CA SER A 89 7.48 22.77 -21.65
C SER A 89 7.16 24.27 -21.50
N PRO A 90 6.98 25.03 -22.60
CA PRO A 90 6.73 26.48 -22.55
C PRO A 90 5.61 26.92 -21.60
N GLU A 91 4.58 26.10 -21.39
CA GLU A 91 3.43 26.43 -20.56
C GLU A 91 3.28 25.53 -19.33
N MET A 92 4.20 24.57 -19.12
CA MET A 92 4.06 23.59 -18.06
C MET A 92 5.41 23.20 -17.46
N THR A 93 5.54 23.39 -16.14
CA THR A 93 6.59 22.77 -15.33
C THR A 93 5.95 21.91 -14.26
N ARG A 94 6.32 20.62 -14.20
CA ARG A 94 5.87 19.68 -13.18
C ARG A 94 7.04 18.87 -12.64
N SER A 95 7.10 18.71 -11.33
CA SER A 95 8.14 17.90 -10.68
C SER A 95 7.52 16.93 -9.70
N TYR A 96 8.08 15.73 -9.64
CA TYR A 96 7.62 14.63 -8.83
C TYR A 96 8.81 13.99 -8.11
N ARG A 97 8.76 13.95 -6.78
CA ARG A 97 9.68 13.22 -5.90
C ARG A 97 9.05 11.88 -5.50
N VAL A 98 9.52 10.79 -6.08
CA VAL A 98 8.83 9.49 -6.06
C VAL A 98 9.66 8.41 -5.36
N PRO A 99 9.03 7.34 -4.86
CA PRO A 99 9.73 6.20 -4.26
C PRO A 99 10.36 5.25 -5.32
N LEU A 100 10.67 5.78 -6.49
CA LEU A 100 11.33 5.07 -7.58
C LEU A 100 12.65 5.77 -7.89
N SER A 101 13.74 5.02 -7.86
CA SER A 101 15.05 5.54 -8.23
C SER A 101 15.22 5.52 -9.75
N PHE A 102 15.87 6.56 -10.29
CA PHE A 102 16.13 6.71 -11.71
C PHE A 102 17.63 6.72 -12.00
N ALA A 103 17.99 6.52 -13.27
CA ALA A 103 19.30 6.92 -13.77
C ALA A 103 19.31 8.43 -14.05
N ASP A 104 20.49 9.05 -14.00
CA ASP A 104 20.65 10.42 -14.50
C ASP A 104 20.34 10.46 -15.99
N GLN A 105 19.28 11.17 -16.37
CA GLN A 105 18.84 11.21 -17.74
C GLN A 105 18.14 12.52 -18.08
N VAL A 106 18.47 13.05 -19.25
CA VAL A 106 17.74 14.14 -19.89
C VAL A 106 17.26 13.70 -21.26
N VAL A 107 15.98 13.93 -21.53
CA VAL A 107 15.38 13.71 -22.85
C VAL A 107 14.70 14.98 -23.30
N VAL A 108 15.00 15.43 -24.51
CA VAL A 108 14.32 16.56 -25.17
C VAL A 108 13.65 16.04 -26.43
N GLY A 109 12.40 16.47 -26.68
CA GLY A 109 11.66 16.12 -27.90
C GLY A 109 10.31 16.83 -27.97
N GLU A 110 9.43 16.37 -28.86
CA GLU A 110 8.10 16.98 -29.03
C GLU A 110 7.11 16.63 -27.90
N ARG A 111 7.38 15.56 -27.13
CA ARG A 111 6.55 15.07 -26.03
C ARG A 111 7.41 14.66 -24.85
N PHE A 112 6.82 14.65 -23.66
CA PHE A 112 7.50 14.16 -22.46
C PHE A 112 7.85 12.67 -22.56
N HIS A 113 9.04 12.32 -22.07
CA HIS A 113 9.54 10.95 -22.03
C HIS A 113 9.02 10.21 -20.81
N LEU A 114 7.77 9.75 -20.83
CA LEU A 114 7.09 9.24 -19.63
C LEU A 114 7.38 7.77 -19.28
N LYS A 115 8.13 7.05 -20.12
CA LYS A 115 8.43 5.61 -19.93
C LYS A 115 9.00 5.29 -18.54
N PRO A 116 9.95 6.05 -17.98
CA PRO A 116 10.49 5.77 -16.65
C PRO A 116 9.46 5.89 -15.52
N MET A 117 8.36 6.62 -15.72
CA MET A 117 7.31 6.82 -14.72
C MET A 117 6.28 5.69 -14.69
N LEU A 118 6.18 4.90 -15.76
CA LEU A 118 5.14 3.87 -15.89
C LEU A 118 5.13 2.84 -14.74
N PRO A 119 6.26 2.39 -14.17
CA PRO A 119 6.25 1.49 -13.02
C PRO A 119 5.49 2.02 -11.81
N LEU A 120 5.37 3.35 -11.64
CA LEU A 120 4.58 3.97 -10.56
C LEU A 120 3.06 3.80 -10.75
N LEU A 121 2.63 3.52 -11.98
CA LEU A 121 1.23 3.31 -12.35
C LEU A 121 0.90 1.83 -12.58
N THR A 122 1.94 1.00 -12.68
CA THR A 122 1.80 -0.44 -12.95
C THR A 122 1.60 -1.13 -11.61
N GLY A 123 0.35 -1.14 -11.19
CA GLY A 123 -0.10 -1.66 -9.91
C GLY A 123 -0.77 -0.55 -9.13
N ASP A 124 -2.04 -0.75 -8.78
CA ASP A 124 -2.59 -0.06 -7.62
C ASP A 124 -1.76 -0.44 -6.36
N GLY A 125 -0.89 -1.46 -6.48
CA GLY A 125 0.32 -1.69 -5.70
C GLY A 125 0.05 -2.22 -4.32
N ARG A 126 -1.14 -1.90 -3.82
CA ARG A 126 -1.74 -2.29 -2.56
C ARG A 126 -2.12 -3.76 -2.63
N PHE A 127 -1.54 -4.50 -1.70
CA PHE A 127 -2.01 -5.80 -1.30
C PHE A 127 -2.19 -5.76 0.21
N TYR A 128 -2.96 -6.68 0.73
CA TYR A 128 -3.12 -6.86 2.16
C TYR A 128 -2.48 -8.18 2.57
N VAL A 129 -1.87 -8.19 3.75
CA VAL A 129 -1.41 -9.42 4.40
C VAL A 129 -2.21 -9.59 5.68
N LEU A 130 -3.00 -10.65 5.75
CA LEU A 130 -3.66 -11.08 6.97
C LEU A 130 -2.76 -12.08 7.66
N ALA A 131 -2.10 -11.65 8.74
CA ALA A 131 -1.36 -12.54 9.63
C ALA A 131 -2.32 -13.05 10.71
N MET A 132 -2.71 -14.32 10.62
CA MET A 132 -3.75 -14.88 11.49
C MET A 132 -3.27 -16.12 12.24
N SER A 133 -3.42 -16.06 13.56
CA SER A 133 -3.27 -17.17 14.48
C SER A 133 -4.44 -17.18 15.48
N GLN A 134 -4.61 -18.26 16.24
CA GLN A 134 -5.63 -18.31 17.29
C GLN A 134 -5.44 -17.21 18.34
N LYS A 135 -4.22 -16.72 18.57
CA LYS A 135 -3.93 -15.69 19.59
C LYS A 135 -3.97 -14.26 19.05
N HIS A 136 -3.65 -14.07 17.78
CA HIS A 136 -3.47 -12.75 17.18
C HIS A 136 -3.93 -12.72 15.72
N VAL A 137 -4.75 -11.73 15.41
CA VAL A 137 -5.15 -11.33 14.04
C VAL A 137 -4.58 -9.95 13.78
N ARG A 138 -3.77 -9.82 12.73
CA ARG A 138 -3.16 -8.55 12.32
C ARG A 138 -3.31 -8.37 10.82
N LEU A 139 -3.64 -7.16 10.40
CA LEU A 139 -3.77 -6.82 8.99
C LEU A 139 -2.68 -5.81 8.62
N PHE A 140 -2.00 -6.08 7.52
CA PHE A 140 -1.02 -5.18 6.96
C PHE A 140 -1.44 -4.74 5.58
N GLN A 141 -1.23 -3.47 5.26
CA GLN A 141 -1.32 -2.96 3.92
C GLN A 141 0.10 -2.83 3.36
N GLY A 142 0.37 -3.58 2.30
CA GLY A 142 1.63 -3.59 1.59
C GLY A 142 1.53 -2.85 0.27
N THR A 143 2.60 -2.18 -0.12
CA THR A 143 2.87 -1.79 -1.50
C THR A 143 4.07 -2.58 -2.02
N ARG A 144 4.45 -2.40 -3.30
CA ARG A 144 5.73 -2.88 -3.81
C ARG A 144 6.94 -2.47 -2.94
N HIS A 145 6.84 -1.37 -2.18
CA HIS A 145 7.99 -0.75 -1.52
C HIS A 145 7.88 -0.67 0.01
N THR A 146 6.70 -0.79 0.59
CA THR A 146 6.46 -0.59 2.02
C THR A 146 5.40 -1.54 2.53
N VAL A 147 5.42 -1.84 3.83
CA VAL A 147 4.35 -2.55 4.52
C VAL A 147 4.08 -1.85 5.84
N GLY A 148 2.82 -1.63 6.17
CA GLY A 148 2.38 -1.00 7.42
C GLY A 148 1.21 -1.75 8.03
N GLU A 149 1.19 -1.84 9.35
CA GLU A 149 0.07 -2.43 10.09
C GLU A 149 -1.13 -1.48 10.09
N VAL A 150 -2.32 -2.05 9.93
CA VAL A 150 -3.57 -1.34 9.87
C VAL A 150 -4.37 -1.64 11.13
N ASN A 151 -4.94 -0.60 11.74
CA ASN A 151 -5.75 -0.75 12.95
C ASN A 151 -7.09 -1.44 12.63
N LEU A 152 -7.27 -2.63 13.19
CA LEU A 152 -8.45 -3.48 13.04
C LEU A 152 -9.57 -3.08 14.01
N ALA A 153 -10.04 -1.83 13.94
CA ALA A 153 -11.08 -1.32 14.84
C ALA A 153 -12.40 -2.11 14.68
N GLY A 154 -12.76 -2.91 15.69
CA GLY A 154 -13.99 -3.70 15.70
C GLY A 154 -13.93 -5.02 14.93
N VAL A 155 -12.74 -5.52 14.60
CA VAL A 155 -12.50 -6.89 14.13
C VAL A 155 -11.89 -7.69 15.28
N PRO A 156 -12.34 -8.93 15.56
CA PRO A 156 -11.76 -9.75 16.62
C PRO A 156 -10.26 -9.97 16.39
N THR A 157 -9.45 -9.63 17.39
CA THR A 157 -7.99 -9.73 17.34
C THR A 157 -7.48 -11.07 17.85
N SER A 158 -8.35 -11.94 18.36
CA SER A 158 -8.02 -13.27 18.87
C SER A 158 -9.22 -14.22 18.83
N TYR A 159 -8.95 -15.53 18.97
CA TYR A 159 -9.97 -16.57 19.11
C TYR A 159 -10.86 -16.33 20.33
N ASP A 160 -10.26 -15.95 21.47
CA ASP A 160 -10.97 -15.71 22.72
C ASP A 160 -11.95 -14.52 22.59
N GLU A 161 -11.58 -13.49 21.83
CA GLU A 161 -12.43 -12.34 21.54
C GLU A 161 -13.56 -12.67 20.55
N ALA A 162 -13.30 -13.57 19.59
CA ALA A 162 -14.26 -13.93 18.55
C ALA A 162 -15.30 -14.94 19.00
N VAL A 163 -14.86 -15.98 19.73
CA VAL A 163 -15.72 -17.09 20.15
C VAL A 163 -16.33 -16.79 21.51
N GLY A 164 -15.64 -16.02 22.37
CA GLY A 164 -16.04 -15.86 23.76
C GLY A 164 -15.98 -17.18 24.51
N TYR A 165 -15.81 -17.15 25.83
CA TYR A 165 -16.21 -18.31 26.62
C TYR A 165 -17.73 -18.45 26.50
N ASP A 166 -18.21 -19.25 25.56
CA ASP A 166 -19.32 -20.12 25.93
C ASP A 166 -18.69 -21.06 26.97
N GLU A 167 -18.89 -20.76 28.27
CA GLU A 167 -18.97 -21.86 29.22
C GLU A 167 -19.91 -22.86 28.55
N PRO A 168 -19.46 -24.10 28.25
CA PRO A 168 -20.42 -25.12 27.89
C PRO A 168 -21.26 -25.26 29.14
N GLY A 169 -22.41 -24.59 29.13
CA GLY A 169 -23.46 -24.80 30.10
C GLY A 169 -23.68 -26.30 30.03
N ILE A 170 -23.20 -27.00 31.05
CA ILE A 170 -23.54 -28.40 31.27
C ILE A 170 -25.02 -28.35 31.63
N THR A 171 -25.87 -28.18 30.62
CA THR A 171 -27.28 -28.49 30.71
C THR A 171 -27.33 -30.01 30.67
N THR A 172 -26.97 -30.61 31.81
CA THR A 172 -27.36 -31.97 32.13
C THR A 172 -28.89 -31.95 32.15
N THR A 173 -29.51 -32.27 31.01
CA THR A 173 -30.95 -32.48 30.96
C THR A 173 -31.23 -33.77 31.71
N PHE A 174 -31.55 -33.66 32.99
CA PHE A 174 -31.98 -34.78 33.83
C PHE A 174 -33.38 -35.21 33.41
N HIS A 175 -33.48 -36.14 32.45
CA HIS A 175 -34.74 -36.85 32.22
C HIS A 175 -34.97 -37.86 33.34
N THR A 176 -35.62 -37.43 34.42
CA THR A 176 -36.12 -38.34 35.44
C THR A 176 -37.47 -38.89 34.99
N HIS A 177 -37.46 -40.03 34.31
CA HIS A 177 -38.70 -40.80 34.14
C HIS A 177 -39.06 -41.44 35.49
N THR A 178 -40.13 -40.97 36.11
CA THR A 178 -40.76 -41.60 37.27
C THR A 178 -41.65 -42.75 36.79
N ALA A 179 -41.15 -43.97 36.88
CA ALA A 179 -42.00 -45.16 36.87
C ALA A 179 -42.52 -45.41 38.30
N PRO A 180 -43.82 -45.74 38.49
CA PRO A 180 -44.37 -46.02 39.81
C PRO A 180 -44.01 -47.44 40.26
N GLY A 181 -43.28 -47.53 41.38
CA GLY A 181 -43.08 -48.78 42.13
C GLY A 181 -41.70 -49.42 41.98
N GLY A 182 -41.02 -49.65 43.11
CA GLY A 182 -39.89 -50.60 43.19
C GLY A 182 -38.67 -50.10 43.95
N HIS A 183 -38.21 -50.91 44.90
CA HIS A 183 -37.12 -50.65 45.84
C HIS A 183 -35.75 -50.35 45.20
N ALA A 184 -34.98 -49.52 45.90
CA ALA A 184 -33.63 -49.10 45.57
C ALA A 184 -32.63 -50.26 45.45
N LYS A 185 -31.90 -50.33 44.33
CA LYS A 185 -30.51 -50.76 44.25
C LYS A 185 -29.89 -50.34 42.90
N ASN A 186 -28.81 -49.55 42.97
CA ASN A 186 -27.91 -49.14 41.88
C ASN A 186 -28.54 -48.61 40.58
N ARG A 187 -28.53 -47.28 40.42
CA ARG A 187 -28.62 -46.65 39.09
C ARG A 187 -27.23 -46.22 38.68
N GLU A 188 -26.58 -47.01 37.83
CA GLU A 188 -25.44 -46.52 37.05
C GLU A 188 -25.98 -45.60 35.95
N ALA A 189 -25.59 -44.33 36.00
CA ALA A 189 -25.82 -43.39 34.92
C ALA A 189 -24.87 -43.76 33.77
N ILE A 190 -25.42 -44.21 32.65
CA ILE A 190 -24.65 -44.40 31.43
C ILE A 190 -24.48 -43.01 30.79
N THR A 191 -23.35 -42.37 31.07
CA THR A 191 -22.94 -41.14 30.39
C THR A 191 -22.33 -41.50 29.05
N HIS A 192 -23.08 -41.31 27.95
CA HIS A 192 -22.49 -41.29 26.62
C HIS A 192 -21.75 -39.97 26.43
N GLY A 193 -20.46 -39.94 26.76
CA GLY A 193 -19.55 -38.89 26.32
C GLY A 193 -19.33 -39.03 24.82
N HIS A 194 -20.05 -38.27 24.00
CA HIS A 194 -19.64 -38.01 22.62
C HIS A 194 -18.30 -37.27 22.65
N GLY A 195 -17.38 -37.63 21.76
CA GLY A 195 -15.97 -37.25 21.80
C GLY A 195 -15.74 -35.74 21.74
N VAL A 196 -15.74 -35.11 22.91
CA VAL A 196 -15.40 -33.70 23.12
C VAL A 196 -13.88 -33.56 22.99
N GLY A 197 -13.40 -32.99 21.90
CA GLY A 197 -11.99 -32.59 21.87
C GLY A 197 -11.44 -32.19 20.51
N ILE A 198 -11.84 -32.89 19.43
CA ILE A 198 -11.27 -32.63 18.10
C ILE A 198 -12.32 -32.04 17.14
N GLU A 199 -13.55 -32.55 17.14
CA GLU A 199 -14.62 -31.98 16.30
C GLU A 199 -15.03 -30.59 16.78
N THR A 200 -15.22 -30.41 18.08
CA THR A 200 -15.56 -29.13 18.71
C THR A 200 -14.47 -28.05 18.50
N ALA A 201 -13.20 -28.46 18.51
CA ALA A 201 -12.07 -27.54 18.28
C ALA A 201 -11.97 -27.10 16.82
N LYS A 202 -12.30 -28.00 15.87
CA LYS A 202 -12.37 -27.66 14.43
C LYS A 202 -13.56 -26.77 14.12
N GLU A 203 -14.70 -27.02 14.74
CA GLU A 203 -15.91 -26.19 14.60
C GLU A 203 -15.66 -24.77 15.12
N GLY A 204 -15.04 -24.63 16.31
CA GLY A 204 -14.67 -23.32 16.84
C GLY A 204 -13.65 -22.58 15.97
N LEU A 205 -12.67 -23.27 15.39
CA LEU A 205 -11.70 -22.65 14.48
C LEU A 205 -12.34 -22.17 13.18
N LEU A 206 -13.31 -22.93 12.65
CA LEU A 206 -14.08 -22.52 11.48
C LEU A 206 -14.91 -21.27 11.77
N GLU A 207 -15.59 -21.25 12.91
CA GLU A 207 -16.38 -20.10 13.35
C GLU A 207 -15.51 -18.85 13.52
N PHE A 208 -14.32 -19.00 14.11
CA PHE A 208 -13.34 -17.93 14.24
C PHE A 208 -12.94 -17.34 12.87
N CYS A 209 -12.57 -18.19 11.91
CA CYS A 209 -12.21 -17.74 10.55
C CYS A 209 -13.37 -17.00 9.85
N GLN A 210 -14.60 -17.51 9.99
CA GLN A 210 -15.79 -16.87 9.39
C GLN A 210 -16.12 -15.51 10.02
N LYS A 211 -15.93 -15.37 11.34
CA LYS A 211 -16.12 -14.09 12.04
C LYS A 211 -15.09 -13.06 11.60
N VAL A 212 -13.83 -13.45 11.43
CA VAL A 212 -12.76 -12.57 10.93
C VAL A 212 -13.05 -12.16 9.48
N ASP A 213 -13.40 -13.10 8.60
CA ASP A 213 -13.73 -12.83 7.19
C ASP A 213 -14.88 -11.82 7.06
N ARG A 214 -16.00 -12.07 7.76
CA ARG A 214 -17.16 -11.17 7.74
C ARG A 214 -16.81 -9.78 8.25
N ALA A 215 -16.09 -9.69 9.36
CA ALA A 215 -15.71 -8.41 9.94
C ALA A 215 -14.77 -7.62 9.01
N LEU A 216 -13.84 -8.31 8.31
CA LEU A 216 -12.98 -7.68 7.31
C LEU A 216 -13.76 -7.21 6.08
N ALA A 217 -14.68 -8.03 5.58
CA ALA A 217 -15.50 -7.68 4.42
C ALA A 217 -16.43 -6.48 4.68
N GLU A 218 -17.11 -6.45 5.83
CA GLU A 218 -18.10 -5.42 6.16
C GLU A 218 -17.48 -4.11 6.65
N LYS A 219 -16.38 -4.18 7.39
CA LYS A 219 -15.80 -3.00 8.06
C LYS A 219 -14.58 -2.43 7.34
N PHE A 220 -13.87 -3.27 6.57
CA PHE A 220 -12.57 -2.91 6.01
C PHE A 220 -12.56 -2.85 4.48
N PHE A 221 -13.09 -3.86 3.80
CA PHE A 221 -12.92 -4.02 2.35
C PHE A 221 -14.09 -3.51 1.50
N ASN A 222 -14.83 -2.47 1.92
CA ASN A 222 -16.00 -1.86 1.26
C ASN A 222 -15.88 -1.64 -0.28
N GLY A 223 -15.97 -2.72 -1.08
CA GLY A 223 -15.72 -2.72 -2.52
C GLY A 223 -14.24 -2.67 -2.96
N GLU A 224 -13.27 -2.80 -2.05
CA GLU A 224 -11.83 -2.78 -2.38
C GLU A 224 -11.43 -4.07 -3.13
N GLN A 225 -10.78 -3.93 -4.28
CA GLN A 225 -10.39 -5.04 -5.18
C GLN A 225 -8.91 -5.46 -4.99
N ALA A 226 -8.29 -5.05 -3.88
CA ALA A 226 -6.88 -5.34 -3.62
C ALA A 226 -6.65 -6.82 -3.25
N PRO A 227 -5.57 -7.47 -3.72
CA PRO A 227 -5.27 -8.84 -3.33
C PRO A 227 -5.04 -8.98 -1.82
N LEU A 228 -5.57 -10.05 -1.22
CA LEU A 228 -5.32 -10.44 0.17
C LEU A 228 -4.49 -11.72 0.22
N VAL A 229 -3.40 -11.69 0.98
CA VAL A 229 -2.52 -12.84 1.23
C VAL A 229 -2.69 -13.28 2.68
N LEU A 230 -2.92 -14.56 2.91
CA LEU A 230 -2.95 -15.16 4.25
C LEU A 230 -1.53 -15.63 4.63
N ALA A 231 -1.08 -15.28 5.84
CA ALA A 231 0.25 -15.60 6.37
C ALA A 231 0.21 -16.13 7.81
#